data_AF-A0A1J3F0X4-F1
#
_entry.id   AF-A0A1J3F0X4-F1
#
_cell.length_a   1.000
_cell.length_b   1.000
_cell.length_c   1.000
_cell.angle_alpha   90.00
_cell.angle_beta   90.00
_cell.angle_gamma   90.00
#
_symmetry.space_group_name_H-M   'P 1'
#
loop_
_entity.id
_entity.type
_entity.pdbx_description
1 polymer ?
#
loop_
_entity_poly.entity_id
_entity_poly.type
_entity_poly.pdbx_seq_one_letter_code
_entity_poly.pdbx_strand_id
1 'polypeptide(L)'
;TKLISVTLFAVHCAGCFNYLIADRYPDPTKTWIGAVYPNFKEASLWSRYVTAIYWSITTLSTTGYGDLHAENPREMLFDVFYMLFNLGFTSYLIGNMTNLVVHWTSRTRTFRDTVRAASEFASRNQLPPNIQDQMLSHICLKFKTEGLKQQETLNGLPKAIRSSIANYLFFPIVQNVYLFQGVSRNFLFQLVSDIDAEYFPPREDVILQNESPTDLYILVSGAVDFTAYIDGEDQIQGKG
;
A
#
# COMPACT_ATOMS: atom_id res chain seq x y z
N THR A 1 -10.15 3.32 -10.19
CA THR A 1 -11.03 3.18 -11.37
C THR A 1 -12.46 3.60 -11.09
N LYS A 2 -13.13 3.06 -10.05
CA LYS A 2 -14.53 3.42 -9.68
C LYS A 2 -14.79 4.94 -9.58
N LEU A 3 -13.92 5.70 -8.90
CA LEU A 3 -14.10 7.15 -8.73
C LEU A 3 -14.11 7.90 -10.07
N ILE A 4 -13.21 7.55 -10.98
CA ILE A 4 -13.10 8.16 -12.31
C ILE A 4 -14.38 7.92 -13.11
N SER A 5 -14.91 6.69 -13.08
CA SER A 5 -16.16 6.36 -13.77
C SER A 5 -17.34 7.16 -13.23
N VAL A 6 -17.44 7.35 -11.91
CA VAL A 6 -18.50 8.16 -11.29
C VAL A 6 -18.36 9.63 -11.68
N THR A 7 -17.14 10.17 -11.69
CA THR A 7 -16.88 11.56 -12.14
C THR A 7 -17.29 11.76 -13.59
N LEU A 8 -16.89 10.86 -14.50
CA LEU A 8 -17.25 10.95 -15.92
C LEU A 8 -18.76 10.86 -16.14
N PHE A 9 -19.44 9.99 -15.39
CA PHE A 9 -20.89 9.87 -15.45
C PHE A 9 -21.59 11.14 -14.95
N ALA A 10 -21.14 11.71 -13.83
CA ALA A 10 -21.69 12.95 -13.29
C ALA A 10 -21.56 14.12 -14.29
N VAL A 11 -20.38 14.28 -14.90
CA VAL A 11 -20.14 15.32 -15.92
C VAL A 11 -21.02 15.10 -17.15
N HIS A 12 -21.11 13.85 -17.63
CA HIS A 12 -21.94 13.53 -18.79
C HIS A 12 -23.43 13.82 -18.53
N CYS A 13 -23.97 13.35 -17.41
CA CYS A 13 -25.37 13.55 -17.07
C CYS A 13 -25.70 15.03 -16.86
N ALA A 14 -24.88 15.78 -16.13
CA ALA A 14 -25.11 17.20 -15.88
C ALA A 14 -25.01 18.03 -17.16
N GLY A 15 -24.01 17.79 -18.01
CA GLY A 15 -23.88 18.47 -19.30
C GLY A 15 -25.06 18.22 -20.23
N CYS A 16 -25.49 16.95 -20.38
CA CYS A 16 -26.65 16.60 -21.20
C CYS A 16 -27.97 17.18 -20.63
N PHE A 17 -28.13 17.19 -19.31
CA PHE A 17 -29.32 17.74 -18.68
C PHE A 17 -29.40 19.27 -18.83
N ASN A 18 -28.29 19.98 -18.65
CA ASN A 18 -28.24 21.43 -18.88
C ASN A 18 -28.46 21.79 -20.36
N TYR A 19 -27.94 20.97 -21.27
CA TYR A 19 -28.21 21.11 -22.70
C TYR A 19 -29.71 20.96 -23.02
N LEU A 20 -30.39 19.99 -22.39
CA LEU A 20 -31.83 19.78 -22.56
C LEU A 20 -32.64 20.98 -22.04
N ILE A 21 -32.25 21.59 -20.92
CA ILE A 21 -32.91 22.80 -20.39
C ILE A 21 -32.81 23.93 -21.41
N ALA A 22 -31.62 24.17 -21.97
CA ALA A 22 -31.40 25.21 -22.97
C ALA A 22 -32.18 24.94 -24.27
N ASP A 23 -32.21 23.71 -24.77
CA ASP A 23 -32.92 23.38 -26.01
C ASP A 23 -34.45 23.53 -25.89
N ARG A 24 -35.00 23.22 -24.71
CA ARG A 24 -36.44 23.32 -24.40
C ARG A 24 -36.88 24.73 -24.00
N TYR A 25 -35.97 25.69 -23.85
CA TYR A 25 -36.32 27.04 -23.48
C TYR A 25 -36.91 27.82 -24.69
N PRO A 26 -38.00 28.59 -24.53
CA PRO A 26 -38.68 29.25 -25.66
C PRO A 26 -37.83 30.30 -26.40
N ASP A 27 -36.96 31.02 -25.70
CA ASP A 27 -36.07 32.04 -26.27
C ASP A 27 -34.62 31.52 -26.31
N PRO A 28 -34.12 31.05 -27.47
CA PRO A 28 -32.80 30.45 -27.56
C PRO A 28 -31.67 31.39 -27.15
N THR A 29 -31.86 32.71 -27.30
CA THR A 29 -30.83 33.72 -27.03
C THR A 29 -30.59 33.95 -25.53
N LYS A 30 -31.55 33.57 -24.67
CA LYS A 30 -31.49 33.73 -23.21
C LYS A 30 -31.18 32.40 -22.51
N THR A 31 -30.18 31.71 -23.02
CA THR A 31 -29.67 30.44 -22.47
C THR A 31 -28.16 30.51 -22.36
N TRP A 32 -27.58 29.71 -21.46
CA TRP A 32 -26.13 29.67 -21.23
C TRP A 32 -25.28 29.48 -22.50
N ILE A 33 -25.79 28.73 -23.48
CA ILE A 33 -25.10 28.47 -24.75
C ILE A 33 -25.53 29.47 -25.84
N GLY A 34 -26.80 29.86 -25.88
CA GLY A 34 -27.33 30.70 -26.95
C GLY A 34 -26.97 32.18 -26.83
N ALA A 35 -26.61 32.65 -25.63
CA ALA A 35 -26.05 33.99 -25.43
C ALA A 35 -24.69 34.16 -26.13
N VAL A 36 -23.88 33.09 -26.19
CA VAL A 36 -22.57 33.09 -26.86
C VAL A 36 -22.67 32.62 -28.31
N TYR A 37 -23.52 31.62 -28.57
CA TYR A 37 -23.70 31.00 -29.87
C TYR A 37 -25.18 31.03 -30.29
N PRO A 38 -25.64 32.12 -30.94
CA PRO A 38 -27.05 32.31 -31.28
C PRO A 38 -27.66 31.16 -32.11
N ASN A 39 -26.88 30.55 -33.01
CA ASN A 39 -27.32 29.47 -33.90
C ASN A 39 -26.84 28.08 -33.43
N PHE A 40 -26.66 27.86 -32.12
CA PHE A 40 -26.12 26.59 -31.59
C PHE A 40 -26.91 25.33 -31.98
N LYS A 41 -28.19 25.46 -32.34
CA LYS A 41 -29.05 24.35 -32.78
C LYS A 41 -28.66 23.79 -34.15
N GLU A 42 -28.11 24.63 -35.03
CA GLU A 42 -27.65 24.25 -36.37
C GLU A 42 -26.25 23.63 -36.36
N ALA A 43 -25.52 23.76 -35.25
CA ALA A 43 -24.20 23.17 -35.08
C ALA A 43 -24.26 21.64 -34.99
N SER A 44 -23.13 21.00 -35.32
CA SER A 44 -23.00 19.54 -35.23
C SER A 44 -23.21 19.04 -33.80
N LEU A 45 -23.71 17.81 -33.66
CA LEU A 45 -23.90 17.16 -32.36
C LEU A 45 -22.60 17.09 -31.55
N TRP A 46 -21.47 16.86 -32.22
CA TRP A 46 -20.16 16.84 -31.59
C TRP A 46 -19.81 18.19 -30.95
N SER A 47 -19.99 19.29 -31.69
CA SER A 47 -19.71 20.63 -31.16
C SER A 47 -20.59 20.93 -29.95
N ARG A 48 -21.91 20.71 -30.05
CA ARG A 48 -22.86 20.93 -28.95
C ARG A 48 -22.53 20.09 -27.71
N TYR A 49 -22.18 18.83 -27.91
CA TYR A 49 -21.80 17.92 -26.82
C TYR A 49 -20.50 18.36 -26.14
N VAL A 50 -19.47 18.71 -26.91
CA VAL A 50 -18.19 19.15 -26.36
C VAL A 50 -18.35 20.43 -25.54
N THR A 51 -19.11 21.43 -26.00
CA THR A 51 -19.33 22.65 -25.20
C THR A 51 -20.22 22.39 -23.97
N ALA A 52 -21.18 21.47 -24.02
CA ALA A 52 -21.94 21.05 -22.84
C ALA A 52 -21.09 20.33 -21.78
N ILE A 53 -20.17 19.46 -22.21
CA ILE A 53 -19.22 18.79 -21.32
C ILE A 53 -18.20 19.78 -20.76
N TYR A 54 -17.72 20.73 -21.58
CA TYR A 54 -16.83 21.80 -21.15
C TYR A 54 -17.47 22.68 -20.05
N TRP A 55 -18.73 23.06 -20.21
CA TRP A 55 -19.48 23.74 -19.15
C TRP A 55 -19.57 22.88 -17.88
N SER A 56 -19.97 21.62 -18.02
CA SER A 56 -20.16 20.74 -16.87
C SER A 56 -18.87 20.47 -16.09
N ILE A 57 -17.75 20.27 -16.78
CA ILE A 57 -16.45 19.99 -16.16
C ILE A 57 -15.85 21.24 -15.52
N THR A 58 -15.97 22.42 -16.12
CA THR A 58 -15.44 23.69 -15.56
C THR A 58 -16.18 24.11 -14.29
N THR A 59 -17.48 23.83 -14.19
CA THR A 59 -18.27 24.01 -12.97
C THR A 59 -17.96 22.93 -11.93
N LEU A 60 -17.77 21.66 -12.34
CA LEU A 60 -17.40 20.58 -11.42
C LEU A 60 -16.01 20.80 -10.80
N SER A 61 -15.04 21.22 -11.60
CA SER A 61 -13.68 21.52 -11.16
C SER A 61 -13.57 22.83 -10.39
N THR A 62 -14.69 23.54 -10.18
CA THR A 62 -14.76 24.85 -9.51
C THR A 62 -13.85 25.90 -10.15
N THR A 63 -13.57 25.77 -11.46
CA THR A 63 -12.73 26.72 -12.20
C THR A 63 -13.51 27.97 -12.59
N GLY A 64 -14.71 27.77 -13.17
CA GLY A 64 -15.68 28.84 -13.40
C GLY A 64 -15.17 30.07 -14.17
N TYR A 65 -14.78 29.90 -15.44
CA TYR A 65 -14.31 31.02 -16.28
C TYR A 65 -15.35 32.13 -16.49
N GLY A 66 -16.63 31.79 -16.41
CA GLY A 66 -17.75 32.74 -16.57
C GLY A 66 -18.14 33.02 -18.02
N ASP A 67 -17.50 32.34 -18.98
CA ASP A 67 -17.83 32.36 -20.41
C ASP A 67 -19.18 31.71 -20.72
N LEU A 68 -19.59 30.73 -19.92
CA LEU A 68 -20.86 30.02 -20.04
C LEU A 68 -21.57 30.04 -18.69
N HIS A 69 -22.56 30.93 -18.53
CA HIS A 69 -23.33 31.11 -17.30
C HIS A 69 -24.84 31.09 -17.55
N ALA A 70 -25.62 30.73 -16.54
CA ALA A 70 -27.07 30.75 -16.61
C ALA A 70 -27.62 32.16 -16.83
N GLU A 71 -28.47 32.30 -17.86
CA GLU A 71 -29.14 33.57 -18.19
C GLU A 71 -30.63 33.57 -17.81
N ASN A 72 -31.19 32.37 -17.60
CA ASN A 72 -32.59 32.21 -17.25
C ASN A 72 -32.78 31.63 -15.83
N PRO A 73 -33.90 31.94 -15.15
CA PRO A 73 -34.13 31.46 -13.78
C PRO A 73 -34.18 29.93 -13.65
N ARG A 74 -34.46 29.20 -14.73
CA ARG A 74 -34.52 27.72 -14.71
C ARG A 74 -33.12 27.11 -14.67
N GLU A 75 -32.21 27.62 -15.50
CA GLU A 75 -30.78 27.29 -15.49
C GLU A 75 -30.16 27.71 -14.15
N MET A 76 -30.45 28.92 -13.65
CA MET A 76 -29.94 29.36 -12.34
C MET A 76 -30.33 28.41 -11.22
N LEU A 77 -31.59 27.92 -11.20
CA LEU A 77 -32.04 26.95 -10.22
C LEU A 77 -31.31 25.61 -10.34
N PHE A 78 -31.10 25.12 -11.56
CA PHE A 78 -30.34 23.90 -11.81
C PHE A 78 -28.89 24.04 -11.34
N ASP A 79 -28.24 25.16 -11.64
CA ASP A 79 -26.86 25.45 -11.27
C ASP A 79 -26.67 25.48 -9.76
N VAL A 80 -27.63 26.05 -9.01
CA VAL A 80 -27.59 26.01 -7.54
C VAL A 80 -27.55 24.57 -7.01
N PHE A 81 -28.44 23.70 -7.50
CA PHE A 81 -28.43 22.29 -7.09
C PHE A 81 -27.18 21.55 -7.55
N TYR A 82 -26.71 21.81 -8.76
CA TYR A 82 -25.51 21.19 -9.31
C TYR A 82 -24.25 21.61 -8.54
N MET A 83 -24.10 22.89 -8.19
CA MET A 83 -23.00 23.37 -7.37
C MET A 83 -23.01 22.78 -5.96
N LEU A 84 -24.17 22.65 -5.32
CA LEU A 84 -24.29 21.96 -4.02
C LEU A 84 -23.88 20.48 -4.12
N PHE A 85 -24.30 19.79 -5.17
CA PHE A 85 -23.85 18.43 -5.46
C PHE A 85 -22.33 18.36 -5.66
N ASN A 86 -21.75 19.28 -6.44
CA ASN A 86 -20.31 19.33 -6.72
C ASN A 86 -19.48 19.52 -5.45
N LEU A 87 -19.93 20.36 -4.51
CA LEU A 87 -19.25 20.53 -3.22
C LEU A 87 -19.16 19.22 -2.44
N GLY A 88 -20.28 18.50 -2.30
CA GLY A 88 -20.31 17.21 -1.63
C GLY A 88 -19.50 16.14 -2.37
N PHE A 89 -19.59 16.13 -3.70
CA PHE A 89 -18.89 15.17 -4.55
C PHE A 89 -17.37 15.35 -4.51
N THR A 90 -16.87 16.59 -4.60
CA THR A 90 -15.44 16.90 -4.51
C THR A 90 -14.89 16.58 -3.11
N SER A 91 -15.64 16.86 -2.04
CA SER A 91 -15.27 16.45 -0.69
C SER A 91 -15.11 14.92 -0.57
N TYR A 92 -16.07 14.16 -1.13
CA TYR A 92 -16.00 12.70 -1.16
C TYR A 92 -14.80 12.18 -1.96
N LEU A 93 -14.50 12.78 -3.11
CA LEU A 93 -13.33 12.42 -3.92
C LEU A 93 -12.03 12.64 -3.16
N ILE A 94 -11.86 13.81 -2.53
CA ILE A 94 -10.68 14.13 -1.74
C ILE A 94 -10.53 13.13 -0.59
N GLY A 95 -11.60 12.85 0.17
CA GLY A 95 -11.54 11.90 1.28
C GLY A 95 -11.11 10.49 0.88
N ASN A 96 -11.62 9.98 -0.24
CA ASN A 96 -11.19 8.68 -0.76
C ASN A 96 -9.74 8.68 -1.23
N MET A 97 -9.29 9.74 -1.92
CA MET A 97 -7.90 9.87 -2.34
C MET A 97 -6.95 9.96 -1.15
N THR A 98 -7.30 10.71 -0.11
CA THR A 98 -6.52 10.77 1.13
C THR A 98 -6.40 9.40 1.79
N ASN A 99 -7.49 8.65 1.93
CA ASN A 99 -7.45 7.30 2.49
C ASN A 99 -6.56 6.35 1.68
N LEU A 100 -6.62 6.43 0.35
CA LEU A 100 -5.75 5.65 -0.53
C LEU A 100 -4.27 5.99 -0.30
N VAL A 101 -3.92 7.29 -0.23
CA VAL A 101 -2.55 7.74 0.00
C VAL A 101 -2.06 7.33 1.38
N VAL A 102 -2.89 7.46 2.42
CA VAL A 102 -2.55 7.02 3.78
C VAL A 102 -2.26 5.53 3.81
N HIS A 103 -3.12 4.71 3.19
CA HIS A 103 -2.91 3.27 3.12
C HIS A 103 -1.64 2.91 2.34
N TRP A 104 -1.42 3.55 1.19
CA TRP A 104 -0.25 3.31 0.34
C TRP A 104 1.07 3.68 1.03
N THR A 105 1.06 4.76 1.81
CA THR A 105 2.25 5.25 2.55
C THR A 105 2.39 4.64 3.95
N SER A 106 1.39 3.90 4.44
CA SER A 106 1.36 3.37 5.82
C SER A 106 2.61 2.58 6.15
N ARG A 107 3.04 1.67 5.26
CA ARG A 107 4.23 0.83 5.49
C ARG A 107 5.50 1.65 5.70
N THR A 108 5.75 2.60 4.79
CA THR A 108 6.93 3.49 4.86
C THR A 108 6.85 4.43 6.05
N ARG A 109 5.64 4.87 6.42
CA ARG A 109 5.40 5.71 7.59
C ARG A 109 5.75 4.98 8.88
N THR A 110 5.23 3.76 9.08
CA THR A 110 5.54 2.95 10.26
C THR A 110 7.04 2.71 10.41
N PHE A 111 7.75 2.40 9.32
CA PHE A 111 9.21 2.25 9.34
C PHE A 111 9.93 3.51 9.81
N ARG A 112 9.57 4.68 9.25
CA ARG A 112 10.15 5.95 9.65
C ARG A 112 9.85 6.28 11.12
N ASP A 113 8.66 5.93 11.60
CA ASP A 113 8.26 6.13 12.98
C ASP A 113 9.11 5.26 13.93
N THR A 114 9.34 3.99 13.59
CA THR A 114 10.21 3.08 14.35
C THR A 114 11.66 3.55 14.37
N VAL A 115 12.22 3.95 13.22
CA VAL A 115 13.60 4.47 13.12
C VAL A 115 13.77 5.72 13.97
N ARG A 116 12.78 6.63 13.93
CA ARG A 116 12.79 7.85 14.74
C ARG A 116 12.75 7.53 16.23
N ALA A 117 11.83 6.67 16.67
CA ALA A 117 11.72 6.28 18.08
C ALA A 117 13.01 5.63 18.61
N ALA A 118 13.64 4.76 17.81
CA ALA A 118 14.93 4.15 18.13
C ALA A 118 16.05 5.21 18.22
N SER A 119 16.09 6.16 17.29
CA SER A 119 17.09 7.24 17.30
C SER A 119 16.93 8.16 18.52
N GLU A 120 15.69 8.50 18.88
CA GLU A 120 15.38 9.29 20.08
C GLU A 120 15.79 8.54 21.36
N PHE A 121 15.55 7.24 21.42
CA PHE A 121 15.99 6.39 22.54
C PHE A 121 17.52 6.37 22.67
N ALA A 122 18.25 6.21 21.57
CA ALA A 122 19.71 6.21 21.57
C ALA A 122 20.28 7.56 22.04
N SER A 123 19.72 8.66 21.52
CA SER A 123 20.14 10.01 21.88
C SER A 123 19.86 10.33 23.36
N ARG A 124 18.67 9.97 23.85
CA ARG A 124 18.28 10.23 25.25
C ARG A 124 19.18 9.52 26.26
N ASN A 125 19.64 8.31 25.93
CA ASN A 125 20.48 7.49 26.81
C ASN A 125 21.98 7.61 26.50
N GLN A 126 22.38 8.47 25.56
CA GLN A 126 23.78 8.69 25.17
C GLN A 126 24.49 7.38 24.78
N LEU A 127 23.80 6.52 24.02
CA LEU A 127 24.39 5.28 23.55
C LEU A 127 25.60 5.56 22.64
N PRO A 128 26.68 4.76 22.73
CA PRO A 128 27.82 4.91 21.84
C PRO A 128 27.43 4.59 20.38
N PRO A 129 28.13 5.20 19.39
CA PRO A 129 27.74 5.14 17.98
C PRO A 129 27.62 3.71 17.41
N ASN A 130 28.46 2.79 17.89
CA ASN A 130 28.43 1.38 17.46
C ASN A 130 27.10 0.68 17.78
N ILE A 131 26.53 0.92 18.97
CA ILE A 131 25.25 0.33 19.38
C ILE A 131 24.09 0.96 18.58
N GLN A 132 24.18 2.27 18.32
CA GLN A 132 23.19 2.97 17.51
C GLN A 132 23.16 2.43 16.07
N ASP A 133 24.32 2.24 15.46
CA ASP A 133 24.43 1.70 14.09
C ASP A 133 23.93 0.26 14.00
N GLN A 134 24.25 -0.58 14.99
CA GLN A 134 23.72 -1.95 15.07
C GLN A 134 22.20 -1.97 15.16
N MET A 135 21.62 -1.17 16.06
CA MET A 135 20.18 -1.08 16.24
C MET A 135 19.47 -0.60 14.97
N LEU A 136 19.96 0.46 14.33
CA LEU A 136 19.36 0.99 13.08
C LEU A 136 19.52 0.02 11.91
N SER A 137 20.66 -0.68 11.83
CA SER A 137 20.90 -1.71 10.81
C SER A 137 19.94 -2.88 10.96
N HIS A 138 19.71 -3.35 12.19
CA HIS A 138 18.75 -4.41 12.48
C HIS A 138 17.31 -3.97 12.11
N ILE A 139 16.89 -2.75 12.47
CA ILE A 139 15.57 -2.21 12.08
C ILE A 139 15.43 -2.11 10.55
N CYS A 140 16.46 -1.64 9.84
CA CYS A 140 16.47 -1.52 8.39
C CYS A 140 16.37 -2.90 7.71
N LEU A 141 17.12 -3.88 8.21
CA LEU A 141 17.03 -5.22 7.69
C LEU A 141 15.67 -5.84 7.99
N LYS A 142 15.18 -5.75 9.23
CA LYS A 142 13.85 -6.23 9.62
C LYS A 142 12.77 -5.65 8.72
N PHE A 143 12.84 -4.38 8.34
CA PHE A 143 11.88 -3.80 7.39
C PHE A 143 12.00 -4.35 5.96
N LYS A 144 13.23 -4.61 5.48
CA LYS A 144 13.46 -5.25 4.18
C LYS A 144 12.96 -6.69 4.17
N THR A 145 13.10 -7.40 5.29
CA THR A 145 12.71 -8.80 5.47
C THR A 145 11.27 -8.94 5.98
N GLU A 146 10.61 -7.87 6.43
CA GLU A 146 9.19 -7.85 6.81
C GLU A 146 8.26 -8.14 5.63
N GLY A 147 8.73 -8.01 4.38
CA GLY A 147 8.05 -8.56 3.22
C GLY A 147 7.92 -10.09 3.26
N LEU A 148 8.77 -10.76 4.03
CA LEU A 148 8.77 -12.17 4.39
C LEU A 148 8.06 -12.38 5.75
N LYS A 149 6.96 -11.66 6.03
CA LYS A 149 6.03 -11.89 7.16
C LYS A 149 5.34 -13.27 7.08
N GLN A 150 6.13 -14.31 6.83
CA GLN A 150 5.72 -15.71 6.87
C GLN A 150 5.25 -16.04 8.28
N GLN A 151 5.97 -15.71 9.35
CA GLN A 151 5.56 -16.12 10.70
C GLN A 151 4.22 -15.53 11.17
N GLU A 152 3.99 -14.22 11.06
CA GLU A 152 2.68 -13.64 11.45
C GLU A 152 1.53 -14.18 10.59
N THR A 153 1.74 -14.33 9.29
CA THR A 153 0.73 -14.88 8.37
C THR A 153 0.46 -16.35 8.65
N LEU A 154 1.52 -17.14 8.91
CA LEU A 154 1.44 -18.57 9.22
C LEU A 154 0.79 -18.82 10.59
N ASN A 155 1.02 -17.93 11.57
CA ASN A 155 0.38 -18.01 12.89
C ASN A 155 -1.12 -17.69 12.86
N GLY A 156 -1.59 -16.96 11.84
CA GLY A 156 -3.02 -16.77 11.56
C GLY A 156 -3.71 -17.99 10.93
N LEU A 157 -2.95 -19.01 10.48
CA LEU A 157 -3.51 -20.19 9.84
C LEU A 157 -3.80 -21.31 10.87
N PRO A 158 -4.84 -22.14 10.64
CA PRO A 158 -5.08 -23.34 11.43
C PRO A 158 -3.87 -24.27 11.43
N LYS A 159 -3.61 -24.95 12.56
CA LYS A 159 -2.48 -25.87 12.75
C LYS A 159 -2.32 -26.86 11.59
N ALA A 160 -3.42 -27.43 11.08
CA ALA A 160 -3.38 -28.38 9.96
C ALA A 160 -2.78 -27.79 8.67
N ILE A 161 -3.12 -26.55 8.33
CA ILE A 161 -2.58 -25.87 7.13
C ILE A 161 -1.10 -25.56 7.35
N ARG A 162 -0.74 -25.06 8.54
CA ARG A 162 0.65 -24.77 8.89
C ARG A 162 1.54 -26.01 8.82
N SER A 163 1.08 -27.13 9.39
CA SER A 163 1.79 -28.41 9.30
C SER A 163 1.92 -28.90 7.85
N SER A 164 0.90 -28.72 7.02
CA SER A 164 1.00 -29.07 5.59
C SER A 164 2.02 -28.20 4.84
N ILE A 165 2.09 -26.90 5.14
CA ILE A 165 3.08 -25.98 4.56
C ILE A 165 4.50 -26.35 5.02
N ALA A 166 4.69 -26.57 6.32
CA ALA A 166 5.98 -26.96 6.88
C ALA A 166 6.49 -28.27 6.27
N ASN A 167 5.61 -29.27 6.13
CA ASN A 167 5.95 -30.52 5.45
C ASN A 167 6.31 -30.31 3.97
N TYR A 168 5.62 -29.44 3.25
CA TYR A 168 5.97 -29.16 1.86
C TYR A 168 7.34 -28.46 1.72
N LEU A 169 7.64 -27.49 2.60
CA LEU A 169 8.85 -26.68 2.50
C LEU A 169 10.10 -27.36 3.09
N PHE A 170 9.99 -27.99 4.26
CA PHE A 170 11.14 -28.40 5.06
C PHE A 170 11.39 -29.91 5.08
N PHE A 171 10.38 -30.74 4.77
CA PHE A 171 10.56 -32.19 4.78
C PHE A 171 11.71 -32.69 3.89
N PRO A 172 11.90 -32.19 2.64
CA PRO A 172 13.03 -32.62 1.81
C PRO A 172 14.39 -32.23 2.40
N ILE A 173 14.46 -31.13 3.15
CA ILE A 173 15.70 -30.65 3.76
C ILE A 173 16.03 -31.53 4.97
N VAL A 174 15.07 -31.69 5.89
CA VAL A 174 15.23 -32.47 7.12
C VAL A 174 15.54 -33.94 6.82
N GLN A 175 14.96 -34.52 5.77
CA GLN A 175 15.23 -35.90 5.37
C GLN A 175 16.70 -36.14 4.96
N ASN A 176 17.40 -35.10 4.49
CA ASN A 176 18.78 -35.21 4.00
C ASN A 176 19.84 -34.80 5.05
N VAL A 177 19.43 -34.36 6.23
CA VAL A 177 20.36 -34.01 7.32
C VAL A 177 21.02 -35.27 7.88
N TYR A 178 22.33 -35.19 8.15
CA TYR A 178 23.14 -36.33 8.61
C TYR A 178 22.57 -37.01 9.86
N LEU A 179 21.97 -36.24 10.78
CA LEU A 179 21.42 -36.72 12.04
C LEU A 179 20.17 -37.60 11.86
N PHE A 180 19.43 -37.41 10.77
CA PHE A 180 18.14 -38.08 10.52
C PHE A 180 18.23 -39.21 9.49
N GLN A 181 19.44 -39.61 9.09
CA GLN A 181 19.63 -40.75 8.19
C GLN A 181 19.15 -42.06 8.83
N GLY A 182 18.26 -42.78 8.13
CA GLY A 182 17.68 -44.04 8.60
C GLY A 182 16.46 -43.90 9.51
N VAL A 183 16.01 -42.68 9.80
CA VAL A 183 14.80 -42.43 10.60
C VAL A 183 13.54 -42.64 9.76
N SER A 184 12.47 -43.14 10.39
CA SER A 184 11.19 -43.39 9.70
C SER A 184 10.57 -42.09 9.17
N ARG A 185 9.99 -42.14 7.95
CA ARG A 185 9.29 -40.98 7.37
C ARG A 185 8.15 -40.45 8.23
N ASN A 186 7.43 -41.32 8.94
CA ASN A 186 6.32 -40.92 9.80
C ASN A 186 6.79 -40.06 10.98
N PHE A 187 7.94 -40.41 11.58
CA PHE A 187 8.55 -39.60 12.63
C PHE A 187 8.98 -38.23 12.08
N LEU A 188 9.64 -38.20 10.92
CA LEU A 188 10.07 -36.93 10.30
C LEU A 188 8.88 -36.04 9.95
N PHE A 189 7.76 -36.60 9.49
CA PHE A 189 6.56 -35.85 9.17
C PHE A 189 5.93 -35.18 10.42
N GLN A 190 5.97 -35.88 11.57
CA GLN A 190 5.56 -35.30 12.84
C GLN A 190 6.54 -34.22 13.31
N LEU A 191 7.84 -34.50 13.25
CA LEU A 191 8.89 -33.56 13.64
C LEU A 191 8.80 -32.25 12.85
N VAL A 192 8.71 -32.32 11.52
CA VAL A 192 8.63 -31.15 10.63
C VAL A 192 7.41 -30.28 10.91
N SER A 193 6.34 -30.86 11.46
CA SER A 193 5.13 -30.11 11.81
C SER A 193 5.29 -29.18 13.01
N ASP A 194 6.32 -29.41 13.82
CA ASP A 194 6.67 -28.63 15.01
C ASP A 194 7.98 -27.82 14.84
N ILE A 195 8.59 -27.84 13.63
CA ILE A 195 9.74 -26.98 13.32
C ILE A 195 9.27 -25.55 13.04
N ASP A 196 9.91 -24.59 13.71
CA ASP A 196 9.74 -23.17 13.43
C ASP A 196 10.87 -22.65 12.54
N ALA A 197 10.50 -21.91 11.49
CA ALA A 197 11.45 -21.34 10.54
C ALA A 197 11.86 -19.95 10.99
N GLU A 198 13.17 -19.73 11.14
CA GLU A 198 13.76 -18.45 11.52
C GLU A 198 14.63 -17.87 10.40
N TYR A 199 14.75 -16.55 10.38
CA TYR A 199 15.56 -15.82 9.42
C TYR A 199 16.51 -14.89 10.16
N PHE A 200 17.81 -15.02 9.88
CA PHE A 200 18.86 -14.20 10.47
C PHE A 200 19.46 -13.20 9.46
N PRO A 201 19.72 -11.95 9.86
CA PRO A 201 20.62 -11.01 9.20
C PRO A 201 22.00 -11.56 8.88
N PRO A 202 22.69 -11.00 7.87
CA PRO A 202 24.14 -11.07 7.82
C PRO A 202 24.75 -10.37 9.05
N ARG A 203 25.78 -10.98 9.66
CA ARG A 203 26.55 -10.46 10.81
C ARG A 203 25.75 -10.33 12.11
N GLU A 204 24.73 -11.15 12.31
CA GLU A 204 24.08 -11.32 13.61
C GLU A 204 24.64 -12.59 14.28
N ASP A 205 24.95 -12.48 15.57
CA ASP A 205 25.42 -13.62 16.36
C ASP A 205 24.24 -14.53 16.67
N VAL A 206 24.24 -15.75 16.11
CA VAL A 206 23.14 -16.72 16.26
C VAL A 206 23.27 -17.52 17.57
N ILE A 207 24.49 -17.89 17.95
CA ILE A 207 24.78 -18.66 19.16
C ILE A 207 26.04 -18.06 19.81
N LEU A 208 25.98 -17.75 21.10
CA LEU A 208 27.12 -17.22 21.84
C LEU A 208 27.96 -18.32 22.49
N GLN A 209 29.28 -18.09 22.59
CA GLN A 209 30.18 -19.01 23.27
C GLN A 209 29.85 -19.07 24.77
N ASN A 210 29.71 -20.29 25.31
CA ASN A 210 29.29 -20.58 26.68
C ASN A 210 27.80 -20.31 27.01
N GLU A 211 26.95 -20.13 25.99
CA GLU A 211 25.50 -20.15 26.19
C GLU A 211 24.99 -21.57 26.48
N SER A 212 23.92 -21.67 27.28
CA SER A 212 23.28 -22.97 27.52
C SER A 212 22.53 -23.40 26.25
N PRO A 213 22.76 -24.62 25.73
CA PRO A 213 22.11 -25.06 24.50
C PRO A 213 20.60 -25.22 24.71
N THR A 214 19.81 -24.40 24.04
CA THR A 214 18.33 -24.48 24.04
C THR A 214 17.79 -25.16 22.80
N ASP A 215 18.35 -24.86 21.62
CA ASP A 215 17.73 -25.16 20.33
C ASP A 215 18.71 -25.81 19.34
N LEU A 216 18.14 -26.56 18.37
CA LEU A 216 18.87 -27.15 17.26
C LEU A 216 18.60 -26.36 15.98
N TYR A 217 19.65 -25.85 15.35
CA TYR A 217 19.55 -25.10 14.10
C TYR A 217 19.93 -25.97 12.89
N ILE A 218 19.11 -25.93 11.84
CA ILE A 218 19.38 -26.57 10.55
C ILE A 218 19.52 -25.47 9.50
N LEU A 219 20.70 -25.36 8.89
CA LEU A 219 20.94 -24.38 7.83
C LEU A 219 20.19 -24.78 6.55
N VAL A 220 19.25 -23.95 6.13
CA VAL A 220 18.48 -24.15 4.88
C VAL A 220 19.16 -23.46 3.69
N SER A 221 19.61 -22.23 3.89
CA SER A 221 20.27 -21.40 2.88
C SER A 221 21.08 -20.30 3.56
N GLY A 222 22.23 -19.95 3.01
CA GLY A 222 23.15 -18.96 3.57
C GLY A 222 24.53 -19.58 3.82
N ALA A 223 25.37 -18.84 4.52
CA ALA A 223 26.67 -19.30 5.03
C ALA A 223 26.81 -18.83 6.47
N VAL A 224 27.44 -19.66 7.30
CA VAL A 224 27.68 -19.34 8.72
C VAL A 224 29.17 -19.43 9.00
N ASP A 225 29.72 -18.41 9.66
CA ASP A 225 31.10 -18.40 10.12
C ASP A 225 31.13 -18.77 11.61
N PHE A 226 32.05 -19.66 11.99
CA PHE A 226 32.28 -20.03 13.38
C PHE A 226 33.48 -19.27 13.91
N THR A 227 33.29 -18.45 14.95
CA THR A 227 34.37 -17.74 15.65
C THR A 227 34.56 -18.30 17.05
N ALA A 228 35.82 -18.41 17.48
CA ALA A 228 36.18 -18.74 18.85
C ALA A 228 36.92 -17.56 19.47
N TYR A 229 36.53 -17.20 20.70
CA TYR A 229 37.24 -16.19 21.47
C TYR A 229 38.45 -16.83 22.15
N ILE A 230 39.65 -16.58 21.63
CA ILE A 230 40.92 -17.12 22.15
C ILE A 230 41.87 -15.95 22.40
N ASP A 231 42.40 -15.84 23.62
CA ASP A 231 43.38 -14.82 24.02
C ASP A 231 42.99 -13.34 23.76
N GLY A 232 41.69 -13.03 23.78
CA GLY A 232 41.20 -11.65 23.64
C GLY A 232 40.84 -11.23 22.22
N GLU A 233 41.02 -12.10 21.22
CA GLU A 233 40.67 -11.87 19.81
C GLU A 233 39.72 -12.94 19.26
N ASP A 234 38.85 -12.55 18.34
CA ASP A 234 37.97 -13.45 17.60
C ASP A 234 38.73 -14.12 16.45
N GLN A 235 38.90 -15.45 16.50
CA GLN A 235 39.46 -16.23 15.39
C GLN A 235 38.39 -17.06 14.68
N ILE A 236 38.32 -16.93 13.35
CA ILE A 236 37.44 -17.75 12.50
C ILE A 236 38.01 -19.17 12.42
N GLN A 237 37.26 -20.14 12.94
CA GLN A 237 37.66 -21.55 12.96
C GLN A 237 37.09 -22.38 11.79
N GLY A 238 36.04 -21.90 11.12
CA GLY A 238 35.44 -22.63 10.00
C GLY A 238 34.27 -21.91 9.35
N LYS A 239 33.88 -22.41 8.16
CA LYS A 239 32.72 -21.94 7.39
C LYS A 239 31.77 -23.10 7.11
N GLY A 240 30.48 -22.90 7.34
CA GLY A 240 29.39 -23.85 7.06
C GLY A 240 28.44 -23.36 5.99
#